data_AF-A0A7Y9LUL8-F1
#
_entry.id   AF-A0A7Y9LUL8-F1
#
_cell.length_a   1.000
_cell.length_b   1.000
_cell.length_c   1.000
_cell.angle_alpha   90.00
_cell.angle_beta   90.00
_cell.angle_gamma   90.00
#
_symmetry.space_group_name_H-M   'P 1'
#
loop_
_entity.id
_entity.type
_entity.pdbx_description
1 polymer ?
#
loop_
_entity_poly.entity_id
_entity_poly.type
_entity_poly.pdbx_seq_one_letter_code
_entity_poly.pdbx_strand_id
1 'polypeptide(L)'
;MMEPENAPTVNLIDDRESSAMSTVTRLSPLSTAAATALQGRVLMLVSSNAFDAMKHIDTKYSGIVITGAKALDTVRVLKRHHPQMVVAVEPTSITKYIATASHPFDVAEGDGMLIPLTLGEVLAAQARAGATVTVTPTGYIAPGESQALKAAIELGNKETRDDMVLLLPVHHLWLSKNWLTQLIAVARLSIHPVALIVVDSYQDPLSNDGAVEGYRTFFRQVPGAIAWRTDLAGFDALAHGAIAASIGFLPSIRRGFEPNKGSNSSDPNNKSPHLLIPKMLRYTRSSVMREQWFASSEPIYCSCIICSNRALDSYTTSDEDRLQAHLHNLVALMQMRRDLGVLTGESIYEWWRELVIQALVEHETLSAKISVKIGVPEALKSWAA
;
A
#
# COMPACT_ATOMS: atom_id res chain seq x y z
N MET A 1 49.50 42.91 65.68
CA MET A 1 48.08 42.92 65.30
C MET A 1 48.03 43.07 63.80
N MET A 2 47.92 41.94 63.09
CA MET A 2 47.76 41.86 61.65
C MET A 2 46.26 41.76 61.36
N GLU A 3 45.73 42.68 60.56
CA GLU A 3 44.39 42.57 59.96
C GLU A 3 44.50 41.80 58.63
N PRO A 4 43.54 40.90 58.30
CA PRO A 4 43.57 40.15 57.05
C PRO A 4 42.81 40.85 55.91
N GLU A 5 43.32 40.63 54.70
CA GLU A 5 42.80 41.06 53.39
C GLU A 5 41.38 40.54 53.08
N ASN A 6 40.57 41.42 52.48
CA ASN A 6 39.27 41.11 51.90
C ASN A 6 39.42 40.46 50.51
N ALA A 7 38.82 39.28 50.33
CA ALA A 7 38.64 38.64 49.02
C ALA A 7 37.37 39.16 48.30
N PRO A 8 37.36 39.28 46.96
CA PRO A 8 36.19 39.73 46.21
C PRO A 8 35.15 38.61 46.04
N THR A 9 33.89 38.97 46.27
CA THR A 9 32.71 38.11 46.11
C THR A 9 32.34 38.00 44.63
N VAL A 10 32.34 36.78 44.09
CA VAL A 10 31.87 36.47 42.74
C VAL A 10 30.35 36.39 42.77
N ASN A 11 29.66 37.34 42.13
CA ASN A 11 28.23 37.26 41.87
C ASN A 11 27.98 36.25 40.74
N LEU A 12 27.44 35.09 41.09
CA LEU A 12 26.84 34.15 40.15
C LEU A 12 25.53 34.77 39.65
N ILE A 13 25.53 35.22 38.40
CA ILE A 13 24.33 35.55 37.65
C ILE A 13 23.63 34.22 37.34
N ASP A 14 22.38 34.11 37.80
CA ASP A 14 21.53 32.95 37.67
C ASP A 14 20.99 32.88 36.22
N ASP A 15 21.71 32.14 35.35
CA ASP A 15 21.31 31.82 33.96
C ASP A 15 20.15 30.79 33.94
N ARG A 16 19.01 31.15 34.53
CA ARG A 16 17.79 30.30 34.58
C ARG A 16 16.58 30.90 33.86
N GLU A 17 16.80 31.77 32.89
CA GLU A 17 15.75 32.27 32.00
C GLU A 17 16.06 32.02 30.51
N SER A 18 16.09 30.75 30.07
CA SER A 18 15.85 30.43 28.64
C SER A 18 15.65 28.93 28.42
N SER A 19 14.46 28.42 28.74
CA SER A 19 13.96 27.19 28.10
C SER A 19 12.45 27.04 28.29
N ALA A 20 11.69 28.00 27.76
CA ALA A 20 10.29 27.77 27.44
C ALA A 20 10.21 27.33 25.97
N MET A 21 10.72 26.14 25.65
CA MET A 21 10.33 25.45 24.43
C MET A 21 8.84 25.14 24.57
N SER A 22 8.03 25.98 23.91
CA SER A 22 6.63 25.70 23.58
C SER A 22 6.50 24.22 23.23
N THR A 23 5.83 23.47 24.11
CA THR A 23 5.48 22.07 23.87
C THR A 23 4.41 22.07 22.80
N VAL A 24 4.80 22.26 21.55
CA VAL A 24 3.92 22.10 20.39
C VAL A 24 3.43 20.66 20.48
N THR A 25 2.17 20.48 20.88
CA THR A 25 1.51 19.18 20.86
C THR A 25 1.60 18.67 19.44
N ARG A 26 2.48 17.70 19.22
CA ARG A 26 2.67 17.10 17.91
C ARG A 26 1.35 16.47 17.50
N LEU A 27 0.76 16.96 16.41
CA LEU A 27 -0.44 16.35 15.84
C LEU A 27 -0.16 14.89 15.53
N SER A 28 -1.06 14.01 15.96
CA SER A 28 -0.97 12.59 15.70
C SER A 28 -1.44 12.33 14.27
N PRO A 29 -0.72 11.51 13.46
CA PRO A 29 -1.23 11.06 12.16
C PRO A 29 -2.63 10.46 12.21
N LEU A 30 -2.99 9.83 13.35
CA LEU A 30 -4.28 9.20 13.57
C LEU A 30 -5.43 10.18 13.81
N SER A 31 -5.15 11.44 14.16
CA SER A 31 -6.19 12.45 14.36
C SER A 31 -6.58 13.18 13.08
N THR A 32 -5.96 12.83 11.94
CA THR A 32 -6.21 13.53 10.68
C THR A 32 -7.53 13.12 10.01
N ALA A 33 -8.10 14.01 9.22
CA ALA A 33 -9.24 13.70 8.34
C ALA A 33 -8.89 12.54 7.38
N ALA A 34 -7.65 12.48 6.89
CA ALA A 34 -7.16 11.38 6.06
C ALA A 34 -7.21 10.03 6.81
N ALA A 35 -6.68 9.96 8.03
CA ALA A 35 -6.74 8.74 8.83
C ALA A 35 -8.18 8.31 9.10
N THR A 36 -9.03 9.26 9.47
CA THR A 36 -10.46 9.02 9.73
C THR A 36 -11.18 8.47 8.51
N ALA A 37 -10.91 9.03 7.32
CA ALA A 37 -11.52 8.58 6.08
C ALA A 37 -11.08 7.17 5.68
N LEU A 38 -9.85 6.77 6.04
CA LEU A 38 -9.22 5.52 5.61
C LEU A 38 -9.31 4.38 6.63
N GLN A 39 -9.52 4.68 7.91
CA GLN A 39 -9.49 3.69 8.99
C GLN A 39 -10.34 2.45 8.70
N GLY A 40 -9.70 1.29 8.82
CA GLY A 40 -10.28 -0.03 8.57
C GLY A 40 -10.61 -0.31 7.11
N ARG A 41 -10.20 0.49 6.12
CA ARG A 41 -10.57 0.27 4.72
C ARG A 41 -9.56 -0.60 3.98
N VAL A 42 -10.08 -1.43 3.08
CA VAL A 42 -9.31 -2.06 2.00
C VAL A 42 -9.75 -1.41 0.70
N LEU A 43 -8.95 -0.49 0.18
CA LEU A 43 -9.19 0.23 -1.07
C LEU A 43 -8.79 -0.62 -2.26
N MET A 44 -9.45 -0.39 -3.40
CA MET A 44 -9.12 -1.03 -4.66
C MET A 44 -8.35 -0.08 -5.55
N LEU A 45 -7.09 -0.41 -5.84
CA LEU A 45 -6.25 0.34 -6.77
C LEU A 45 -6.56 -0.09 -8.21
N VAL A 46 -7.04 0.85 -9.01
CA VAL A 46 -7.51 0.64 -10.39
C VAL A 46 -6.87 1.65 -11.34
N SER A 47 -6.91 1.35 -12.63
CA SER A 47 -6.55 2.28 -13.71
C SER A 47 -7.77 2.53 -14.61
N SER A 48 -7.74 2.09 -15.87
CA SER A 48 -8.80 2.28 -16.84
C SER A 48 -10.11 1.55 -16.51
N ASN A 49 -10.07 0.53 -15.64
CA ASN A 49 -11.24 -0.28 -15.26
C ASN A 49 -12.02 0.26 -14.05
N ALA A 50 -11.81 1.53 -13.67
CA ALA A 50 -12.44 2.10 -12.48
C ALA A 50 -13.97 1.99 -12.48
N PHE A 51 -14.61 2.21 -13.64
CA PHE A 51 -16.07 2.16 -13.77
C PHE A 51 -16.66 0.75 -13.71
N ASP A 52 -15.86 -0.28 -14.01
CA ASP A 52 -16.29 -1.67 -13.84
C ASP A 52 -16.09 -2.13 -12.41
N ALA A 53 -14.92 -1.82 -11.83
CA ALA A 53 -14.62 -2.15 -10.45
C ALA A 53 -15.63 -1.53 -9.46
N MET A 54 -15.97 -0.24 -9.64
CA MET A 54 -16.84 0.48 -8.71
C MET A 54 -18.22 -0.18 -8.49
N LYS A 55 -18.73 -0.94 -9.46
CA LYS A 55 -20.04 -1.62 -9.38
C LYS A 55 -20.05 -2.69 -8.28
N HIS A 56 -18.87 -3.13 -7.84
CA HIS A 56 -18.69 -4.21 -6.88
C HIS A 56 -17.96 -3.76 -5.61
N ILE A 57 -17.63 -2.47 -5.47
CA ILE A 57 -17.00 -1.92 -4.27
C ILE A 57 -18.06 -1.69 -3.19
N ASP A 58 -17.82 -2.24 -2.00
CA ASP A 58 -18.61 -1.92 -0.82
C ASP A 58 -18.16 -0.58 -0.23
N THR A 59 -18.90 0.49 -0.52
CA THR A 59 -18.54 1.86 -0.10
C THR A 59 -18.49 2.05 1.42
N LYS A 60 -19.09 1.15 2.19
CA LYS A 60 -19.04 1.23 3.66
C LYS A 60 -17.66 0.88 4.19
N TYR A 61 -17.02 -0.15 3.62
CA TYR A 61 -15.77 -0.73 4.14
C TYR A 61 -14.57 -0.58 3.20
N SER A 62 -14.79 -0.05 2.00
CA SER A 62 -13.80 0.07 0.94
C SER A 62 -13.86 1.45 0.27
N GLY A 63 -13.15 1.61 -0.83
CA GLY A 63 -13.01 2.81 -1.63
C GLY A 63 -12.13 2.49 -2.83
N ILE A 64 -11.80 3.50 -3.61
CA ILE A 64 -11.05 3.32 -4.85
C ILE A 64 -9.83 4.24 -4.88
N VAL A 65 -8.69 3.70 -5.30
CA VAL A 65 -7.51 4.48 -5.63
C VAL A 65 -7.32 4.42 -7.13
N ILE A 66 -7.14 5.56 -7.79
CA ILE A 66 -7.05 5.62 -9.25
C ILE A 66 -5.64 6.04 -9.63
N THR A 67 -5.01 5.27 -10.51
CA THR A 67 -3.66 5.54 -11.02
C THR A 67 -3.66 5.77 -12.53
N GLY A 68 -2.62 6.45 -13.01
CA GLY A 68 -2.39 6.73 -14.43
C GLY A 68 -2.81 8.12 -14.89
N ALA A 69 -2.53 8.42 -16.16
CA ALA A 69 -2.60 9.78 -16.71
C ALA A 69 -3.98 10.44 -16.64
N LYS A 70 -5.07 9.64 -16.63
CA LYS A 70 -6.45 10.14 -16.57
C LYS A 70 -7.05 10.10 -15.16
N ALA A 71 -6.25 9.85 -14.13
CA ALA A 71 -6.77 9.60 -12.79
C ALA A 71 -7.65 10.76 -12.27
N LEU A 72 -7.19 12.00 -12.38
CA LEU A 72 -7.95 13.18 -11.93
C LEU A 72 -9.30 13.34 -12.66
N ASP A 73 -9.33 13.10 -13.97
CA ASP A 73 -10.58 13.16 -14.75
C ASP A 73 -11.55 12.06 -14.31
N THR A 74 -11.03 10.85 -14.11
CA THR A 74 -11.83 9.72 -13.62
C THR A 74 -12.40 10.02 -12.23
N VAL A 75 -11.62 10.60 -11.31
CA VAL A 75 -12.11 11.03 -9.99
C VAL A 75 -13.27 12.02 -10.13
N ARG A 76 -13.14 13.05 -10.99
CA ARG A 76 -14.21 14.03 -11.21
C ARG A 76 -15.51 13.39 -11.68
N VAL A 77 -15.42 12.45 -12.62
CA VAL A 77 -16.59 11.72 -13.10
C VAL A 77 -17.19 10.86 -11.98
N LEU A 78 -16.36 10.07 -11.29
CA LEU A 78 -16.84 9.18 -10.23
C LEU A 78 -17.50 9.94 -9.09
N LYS A 79 -16.91 11.04 -8.62
CA LYS A 79 -17.45 11.82 -7.51
C LYS A 79 -18.76 12.52 -7.84
N ARG A 80 -19.00 12.88 -9.12
CA ARG A 80 -20.32 13.39 -9.56
C ARG A 80 -21.43 12.37 -9.41
N HIS A 81 -21.13 11.09 -9.66
CA HIS A 81 -22.12 10.00 -9.56
C HIS A 81 -22.16 9.34 -8.17
N HIS A 82 -21.06 9.38 -7.41
CA HIS A 82 -20.92 8.75 -6.10
C HIS A 82 -20.25 9.69 -5.08
N PRO A 83 -20.97 10.74 -4.61
CA PRO A 83 -20.39 11.77 -3.75
C PRO A 83 -19.82 11.25 -2.43
N GLN A 84 -20.35 10.14 -1.91
CA GLN A 84 -19.94 9.54 -0.63
C GLN A 84 -18.82 8.49 -0.76
N MET A 85 -18.42 8.14 -1.99
CA MET A 85 -17.35 7.17 -2.18
C MET A 85 -16.01 7.77 -1.74
N VAL A 86 -15.24 6.98 -0.98
CA VAL A 86 -13.85 7.29 -0.67
C VAL A 86 -13.02 7.06 -1.92
N VAL A 87 -12.38 8.11 -2.41
CA VAL A 87 -11.57 8.10 -3.63
C VAL A 87 -10.23 8.77 -3.37
N ALA A 88 -9.14 8.17 -3.84
CA ALA A 88 -7.81 8.77 -3.85
C ALA A 88 -7.18 8.69 -5.25
N VAL A 89 -6.18 9.53 -5.50
CA VAL A 89 -5.33 9.44 -6.69
C VAL A 89 -3.98 8.91 -6.27
N GLU A 90 -3.48 7.87 -6.93
CA GLU A 90 -2.10 7.45 -6.80
C GLU A 90 -1.26 8.21 -7.85
N PRO A 91 -0.27 9.02 -7.45
CA PRO A 91 0.62 9.71 -8.37
C PRO A 91 1.47 8.73 -9.19
N THR A 92 1.81 9.10 -10.43
CA THR A 92 2.65 8.25 -11.30
C THR A 92 4.14 8.29 -10.96
N SER A 93 4.54 9.14 -10.02
CA SER A 93 5.92 9.38 -9.57
C SER A 93 6.65 8.10 -9.20
N ILE A 94 5.97 7.15 -8.55
CA ILE A 94 6.51 5.85 -8.12
C ILE A 94 7.24 5.12 -9.27
N THR A 95 6.70 5.20 -10.49
CA THR A 95 7.17 4.42 -11.64
C THR A 95 8.10 5.19 -12.58
N LYS A 96 8.26 6.50 -12.35
CA LYS A 96 8.92 7.41 -13.30
C LYS A 96 10.01 8.27 -12.69
N TYR A 97 9.98 8.44 -11.37
CA TYR A 97 10.79 9.43 -10.68
C TYR A 97 11.57 8.81 -9.53
N ILE A 98 12.86 9.12 -9.44
CA ILE A 98 13.73 8.72 -8.33
C ILE A 98 13.86 9.92 -7.40
N ALA A 99 13.44 9.74 -6.14
CA ALA A 99 13.50 10.78 -5.13
C ALA A 99 14.96 11.08 -4.73
N THR A 100 15.26 12.37 -4.56
CA THR A 100 16.53 12.86 -4.03
C THR A 100 16.29 13.75 -2.81
N ALA A 101 17.34 14.09 -2.07
CA ALA A 101 17.23 15.00 -0.94
C ALA A 101 16.72 16.40 -1.33
N SER A 102 17.13 16.91 -2.50
CA SER A 102 16.70 18.22 -2.99
C SER A 102 15.34 18.17 -3.68
N HIS A 103 14.98 17.04 -4.27
CA HIS A 103 13.73 16.84 -4.99
C HIS A 103 13.12 15.48 -4.63
N PRO A 104 12.43 15.37 -3.47
CA PRO A 104 11.79 14.13 -3.07
C PRO A 104 10.44 13.87 -3.77
N PHE A 105 9.83 14.91 -4.34
CA PHE A 105 8.52 14.88 -4.99
C PHE A 105 8.62 15.16 -6.49
N ASP A 106 7.90 14.39 -7.29
CA ASP A 106 7.66 14.63 -8.72
C ASP A 106 6.57 15.69 -8.89
N VAL A 107 6.92 16.93 -8.55
CA VAL A 107 6.10 18.10 -8.87
C VAL A 107 6.58 18.59 -10.23
N ALA A 108 5.83 18.25 -11.28
CA ALA A 108 6.26 18.49 -12.65
C ALA A 108 6.74 19.95 -12.84
N GLU A 109 7.94 20.11 -13.40
CA GLU A 109 8.24 21.23 -14.28
C GLU A 109 7.44 20.94 -15.55
N GLY A 110 6.16 21.32 -15.62
CA GLY A 110 5.34 20.96 -16.77
C GLY A 110 6.02 21.45 -18.05
N ASP A 111 6.12 20.59 -19.07
CA ASP A 111 6.62 20.99 -20.40
C ASP A 111 5.86 22.26 -20.85
N GLY A 112 6.55 23.40 -20.84
CA GLY A 112 6.00 24.71 -21.22
C GLY A 112 5.41 25.57 -20.08
N MET A 113 5.52 25.16 -18.81
CA MET A 113 5.19 26.03 -17.66
C MET A 113 6.38 26.90 -17.28
N LEU A 114 6.16 28.21 -17.14
CA LEU A 114 7.20 29.17 -16.74
C LEU A 114 7.61 29.05 -15.25
N ILE A 115 6.78 28.39 -14.43
CA ILE A 115 6.98 28.23 -12.99
C ILE A 115 6.64 26.77 -12.63
N PRO A 116 7.55 26.03 -11.96
CA PRO A 116 7.28 24.68 -11.47
C PRO A 116 6.12 24.66 -10.49
N LEU A 117 5.30 23.61 -10.53
CA LEU A 117 4.24 23.44 -9.55
C LEU A 117 4.81 23.18 -8.15
N THR A 118 4.17 23.73 -7.15
CA THR A 118 4.43 23.40 -5.74
C THR A 118 3.72 22.10 -5.34
N LEU A 119 4.18 21.47 -4.25
CA LEU A 119 3.50 20.31 -3.66
C LEU A 119 2.04 20.63 -3.32
N GLY A 120 1.80 21.76 -2.63
CA GLY A 120 0.47 22.24 -2.29
C GLY A 120 -0.47 22.37 -3.50
N GLU A 121 0.03 22.83 -4.65
CA GLU A 121 -0.77 22.95 -5.88
C GLU A 121 -1.16 21.59 -6.47
N VAL A 122 -0.24 20.62 -6.47
CA VAL A 122 -0.52 19.24 -6.91
C VAL A 122 -1.59 18.59 -6.03
N LEU A 123 -1.46 18.74 -4.70
CA LEU A 123 -2.43 18.21 -3.75
C LEU A 123 -3.78 18.94 -3.86
N ALA A 124 -3.77 20.26 -4.05
CA ALA A 124 -4.99 21.03 -4.27
C ALA A 124 -5.71 20.63 -5.57
N ALA A 125 -4.98 20.23 -6.62
CA ALA A 125 -5.58 19.71 -7.84
C ALA A 125 -6.33 18.38 -7.59
N GLN A 126 -5.78 17.50 -6.76
CA GLN A 126 -6.46 16.26 -6.34
C GLN A 126 -7.74 16.56 -5.55
N ALA A 127 -7.67 17.46 -4.56
CA ALA A 127 -8.83 17.87 -3.77
C ALA A 127 -9.93 18.51 -4.64
N ARG A 128 -9.56 19.44 -5.56
CA ARG A 128 -10.51 20.04 -6.51
C ARG A 128 -11.14 19.04 -7.48
N ALA A 129 -10.44 17.93 -7.77
CA ALA A 129 -11.02 16.84 -8.56
C ALA A 129 -12.07 16.03 -7.77
N GLY A 130 -12.13 16.20 -6.45
CA GLY A 130 -13.06 15.51 -5.55
C GLY A 130 -12.44 14.33 -4.79
N ALA A 131 -11.11 14.19 -4.81
CA ALA A 131 -10.43 13.18 -4.00
C ALA A 131 -10.76 13.38 -2.52
N THR A 132 -11.04 12.28 -1.82
CA THR A 132 -11.36 12.26 -0.38
C THR A 132 -10.10 12.43 0.46
N VAL A 133 -8.99 11.89 -0.02
CA VAL A 133 -7.65 12.14 0.49
C VAL A 133 -6.73 12.50 -0.67
N THR A 134 -5.74 13.32 -0.39
CA THR A 134 -4.69 13.71 -1.33
C THR A 134 -3.41 12.94 -1.01
N VAL A 135 -2.65 12.58 -2.04
CA VAL A 135 -1.47 11.72 -1.89
C VAL A 135 -0.26 12.44 -2.47
N THR A 136 0.84 12.50 -1.70
CA THR A 136 2.08 13.16 -2.15
C THR A 136 2.67 12.43 -3.38
N PRO A 137 3.17 13.16 -4.39
CA PRO A 137 3.82 12.57 -5.56
C PRO A 137 5.27 12.19 -5.26
N THR A 138 5.53 11.50 -4.14
CA THR A 138 6.88 11.09 -3.74
C THR A 138 7.48 10.17 -4.79
N GLY A 139 8.74 10.41 -5.15
CA GLY A 139 9.51 9.51 -6.00
C GLY A 139 9.85 8.19 -5.31
N TYR A 140 10.33 7.23 -6.10
CA TYR A 140 10.96 6.03 -5.57
C TYR A 140 12.24 6.37 -4.78
N ILE A 141 12.35 5.85 -3.57
CA ILE A 141 13.50 6.02 -2.68
C ILE A 141 14.37 4.76 -2.76
N ALA A 142 15.54 4.92 -3.36
CA ALA A 142 16.51 3.84 -3.53
C ALA A 142 17.09 3.36 -2.17
N PRO A 143 17.69 2.16 -2.09
CA PRO A 143 18.34 1.67 -0.88
C PRO A 143 19.38 2.66 -0.35
N GLY A 144 19.33 2.96 0.95
CA GLY A 144 20.32 3.83 1.60
C GLY A 144 20.13 5.34 1.38
N GLU A 145 19.17 5.76 0.54
CA GLU A 145 18.83 7.17 0.28
C GLU A 145 18.06 7.82 1.43
N SER A 146 18.64 7.78 2.63
CA SER A 146 18.04 8.30 3.86
C SER A 146 17.81 9.79 3.84
N GLN A 147 18.57 10.55 3.05
CA GLN A 147 18.38 11.99 2.90
C GLN A 147 17.13 12.31 2.08
N ALA A 148 16.84 11.54 1.02
CA ALA A 148 15.60 11.66 0.26
C ALA A 148 14.37 11.32 1.13
N LEU A 149 14.47 10.25 1.93
CA LEU A 149 13.43 9.86 2.87
C LEU A 149 13.12 10.97 3.90
N LYS A 150 14.16 11.55 4.52
CA LYS A 150 14.01 12.66 5.48
C LYS A 150 13.41 13.89 4.82
N ALA A 151 13.92 14.28 3.64
CA ALA A 151 13.41 15.42 2.91
C ALA A 151 11.92 15.29 2.55
N ALA A 152 11.47 14.09 2.15
CA ALA A 152 10.06 13.82 1.88
C ALA A 152 9.19 14.06 3.13
N ILE A 153 9.62 13.57 4.31
CA ILE A 153 8.89 13.79 5.56
C ILE A 153 8.92 15.27 5.97
N GLU A 154 10.07 15.91 5.92
CA GLU A 154 10.22 17.31 6.32
C GLU A 154 9.38 18.25 5.46
N LEU A 155 9.40 18.08 4.14
CA LEU A 155 8.61 18.88 3.22
C LEU A 155 7.11 18.53 3.31
N GLY A 156 6.75 17.26 3.45
CA GLY A 156 5.36 16.85 3.68
C GLY A 156 4.79 17.44 4.97
N ASN A 157 5.58 17.51 6.05
CA ASN A 157 5.16 18.12 7.31
C ASN A 157 4.97 19.64 7.24
N LYS A 158 5.49 20.32 6.20
CA LYS A 158 5.21 21.75 5.96
C LYS A 158 3.82 21.96 5.39
N GLU A 159 3.22 20.94 4.77
CA GLU A 159 1.82 20.99 4.34
C GLU A 159 0.92 20.80 5.56
N THR A 160 0.12 21.81 5.89
CA THR A 160 -0.76 21.84 7.08
C THR A 160 -2.14 21.24 6.83
N ARG A 161 -2.37 20.71 5.63
CA ARG A 161 -3.66 20.13 5.23
C ARG A 161 -3.92 18.80 5.94
N ASP A 162 -5.16 18.56 6.31
CA ASP A 162 -5.53 17.41 7.16
C ASP A 162 -6.04 16.20 6.34
N ASP A 163 -6.21 16.38 5.04
CA ASP A 163 -6.66 15.37 4.07
C ASP A 163 -5.49 14.70 3.32
N MET A 164 -4.25 14.84 3.78
CA MET A 164 -3.07 14.31 3.09
C MET A 164 -2.61 12.96 3.61
N VAL A 165 -2.16 12.12 2.68
CA VAL A 165 -1.39 10.90 2.92
C VAL A 165 -0.01 11.10 2.32
N LEU A 166 1.03 10.87 3.14
CA LEU A 166 2.41 10.91 2.69
C LEU A 166 2.80 9.54 2.12
N LEU A 167 3.08 9.49 0.82
CA LEU A 167 3.46 8.28 0.14
C LEU A 167 4.97 8.02 0.27
N LEU A 168 5.37 6.79 0.59
CA LEU A 168 6.75 6.33 0.65
C LEU A 168 6.93 5.09 -0.24
N PRO A 169 7.29 5.27 -1.52
CA PRO A 169 7.71 4.18 -2.37
C PRO A 169 9.18 3.87 -2.11
N VAL A 170 9.47 2.75 -1.47
CA VAL A 170 10.83 2.38 -1.03
C VAL A 170 11.22 1.03 -1.62
N HIS A 171 12.50 0.87 -1.94
CA HIS A 171 13.05 -0.45 -2.29
C HIS A 171 12.88 -1.47 -1.15
N HIS A 172 12.67 -2.75 -1.46
CA HIS A 172 12.46 -3.81 -0.46
C HIS A 172 13.61 -3.90 0.58
N LEU A 173 14.83 -3.53 0.19
CA LEU A 173 15.99 -3.51 1.11
C LEU A 173 15.80 -2.57 2.31
N TRP A 174 14.90 -1.59 2.24
CA TRP A 174 14.52 -0.78 3.39
C TRP A 174 13.85 -1.59 4.51
N LEU A 175 13.31 -2.77 4.20
CA LEU A 175 12.73 -3.70 5.17
C LEU A 175 13.79 -4.63 5.79
N SER A 176 15.03 -4.61 5.30
CA SER A 176 16.12 -5.39 5.88
C SER A 176 16.55 -4.83 7.24
N LYS A 177 17.21 -5.66 8.04
CA LYS A 177 17.74 -5.28 9.37
C LYS A 177 18.63 -4.04 9.35
N ASN A 178 19.32 -3.78 8.24
CA ASN A 178 20.24 -2.65 8.11
C ASN A 178 19.52 -1.29 8.02
N TRP A 179 18.32 -1.26 7.47
CA TRP A 179 17.64 -0.01 7.09
C TRP A 179 16.28 0.17 7.77
N LEU A 180 15.67 -0.90 8.27
CA LEU A 180 14.31 -0.87 8.84
C LEU A 180 14.19 0.10 10.02
N THR A 181 15.15 0.08 10.94
CA THR A 181 15.15 0.99 12.10
C THR A 181 15.13 2.45 11.66
N GLN A 182 15.89 2.79 10.61
CA GLN A 182 15.92 4.14 10.07
C GLN A 182 14.62 4.49 9.34
N LEU A 183 14.06 3.56 8.54
CA LEU A 183 12.77 3.75 7.88
C LEU A 183 11.68 4.07 8.90
N ILE A 184 11.57 3.26 9.95
CA ILE A 184 10.58 3.44 11.03
C ILE A 184 10.82 4.76 11.75
N ALA A 185 12.06 5.07 12.13
CA ALA A 185 12.39 6.29 12.85
C ALA A 185 11.98 7.53 12.06
N VAL A 186 12.26 7.57 10.76
CA VAL A 186 11.91 8.72 9.91
C VAL A 186 10.41 8.76 9.61
N ALA A 187 9.77 7.64 9.29
CA ALA A 187 8.33 7.59 9.03
C ALA A 187 7.50 8.07 10.24
N ARG A 188 7.90 7.72 11.47
CA ARG A 188 7.28 8.19 12.72
C ARG A 188 7.40 9.69 12.93
N LEU A 189 8.24 10.39 12.16
CA LEU A 189 8.31 11.84 12.23
C LEU A 189 7.19 12.54 11.44
N SER A 190 6.46 11.81 10.59
CA SER A 190 5.34 12.39 9.86
C SER A 190 4.21 12.78 10.80
N ILE A 191 3.58 13.92 10.52
CA ILE A 191 2.31 14.32 11.14
C ILE A 191 1.09 13.81 10.33
N HIS A 192 1.34 13.20 9.18
CA HIS A 192 0.35 12.67 8.25
C HIS A 192 0.39 11.14 8.23
N PRO A 193 -0.71 10.45 7.89
CA PRO A 193 -0.68 9.03 7.60
C PRO A 193 0.37 8.69 6.52
N VAL A 194 1.14 7.63 6.75
CA VAL A 194 2.21 7.21 5.84
C VAL A 194 1.78 5.99 5.04
N ALA A 195 1.65 6.14 3.72
CA ALA A 195 1.38 5.03 2.82
C ALA A 195 2.69 4.41 2.31
N LEU A 196 2.96 3.16 2.68
CA LEU A 196 4.16 2.44 2.27
C LEU A 196 3.87 1.64 0.99
N ILE A 197 4.68 1.88 -0.05
CA ILE A 197 4.78 0.98 -1.22
C ILE A 197 6.15 0.33 -1.16
N VAL A 198 6.18 -1.00 -1.14
CA VAL A 198 7.43 -1.75 -1.26
C VAL A 198 7.68 -2.05 -2.73
N VAL A 199 8.88 -1.73 -3.19
CA VAL A 199 9.29 -1.80 -4.58
C VAL A 199 10.40 -2.82 -4.75
N ASP A 200 10.33 -3.59 -5.82
CA ASP A 200 11.40 -4.47 -6.28
C ASP A 200 11.68 -4.24 -7.76
N SER A 201 12.87 -4.63 -8.23
CA SER A 201 13.22 -4.55 -9.64
C SER A 201 12.36 -5.47 -10.53
N TYR A 202 12.04 -6.70 -10.09
CA TYR A 202 11.47 -7.72 -10.99
C TYR A 202 10.47 -8.68 -10.35
N GLN A 203 10.52 -8.90 -9.03
CA GLN A 203 9.76 -9.94 -8.35
C GLN A 203 8.76 -9.37 -7.33
N ASP A 204 8.14 -10.27 -6.57
CA ASP A 204 7.40 -9.84 -5.40
C ASP A 204 8.38 -9.27 -4.36
N PRO A 205 8.26 -7.99 -3.95
CA PRO A 205 9.18 -7.43 -2.97
C PRO A 205 9.19 -8.20 -1.64
N LEU A 206 8.09 -8.86 -1.29
CA LEU A 206 7.96 -9.60 -0.04
C LEU A 206 8.42 -11.06 -0.14
N SER A 207 8.82 -11.56 -1.32
CA SER A 207 9.47 -12.86 -1.42
C SER A 207 10.96 -12.83 -1.06
N ASN A 208 11.52 -11.64 -0.79
CA ASN A 208 12.91 -11.51 -0.33
C ASN A 208 13.05 -11.90 1.14
N ASP A 209 14.18 -12.51 1.49
CA ASP A 209 14.44 -13.00 2.85
C ASP A 209 14.31 -11.90 3.91
N GLY A 210 13.48 -12.15 4.92
CA GLY A 210 13.22 -11.21 6.02
C GLY A 210 12.35 -10.00 5.65
N ALA A 211 11.95 -9.83 4.40
CA ALA A 211 11.13 -8.70 3.97
C ALA A 211 9.76 -8.70 4.66
N VAL A 212 9.11 -9.86 4.80
CA VAL A 212 7.82 -9.99 5.52
C VAL A 212 7.95 -9.53 6.97
N GLU A 213 8.98 -9.98 7.70
CA GLU A 213 9.15 -9.57 9.10
C GLU A 213 9.47 -8.07 9.23
N GLY A 214 10.27 -7.53 8.30
CA GLY A 214 10.51 -6.09 8.21
C GLY A 214 9.22 -5.30 7.95
N TYR A 215 8.40 -5.78 7.03
CA TYR A 215 7.09 -5.20 6.68
C TYR A 215 6.14 -5.19 7.87
N ARG A 216 5.97 -6.32 8.56
CA ARG A 216 5.15 -6.44 9.78
C ARG A 216 5.64 -5.51 10.88
N THR A 217 6.96 -5.45 11.09
CA THR A 217 7.57 -4.57 12.08
C THR A 217 7.35 -3.10 11.78
N PHE A 218 7.38 -2.70 10.50
CA PHE A 218 7.04 -1.34 10.10
C PHE A 218 5.60 -0.97 10.52
N PHE A 219 4.60 -1.77 10.18
CA PHE A 219 3.20 -1.46 10.53
C PHE A 219 2.92 -1.49 12.02
N ARG A 220 3.61 -2.37 12.78
CA ARG A 220 3.48 -2.38 14.25
C ARG A 220 4.03 -1.11 14.90
N GLN A 221 5.05 -0.48 14.30
CA GLN A 221 5.79 0.61 14.93
C GLN A 221 5.49 2.01 14.37
N VAL A 222 4.83 2.12 13.22
CA VAL A 222 4.49 3.40 12.57
C VAL A 222 2.98 3.66 12.68
N PRO A 223 2.53 4.51 13.63
CA PRO A 223 1.12 4.82 13.79
C PRO A 223 0.53 5.47 12.54
N GLY A 224 -0.68 5.05 12.15
CA GLY A 224 -1.35 5.59 10.97
C GLY A 224 -0.75 5.12 9.65
N ALA A 225 0.13 4.12 9.66
CA ALA A 225 0.68 3.54 8.44
C ALA A 225 -0.40 2.82 7.62
N ILE A 226 -0.27 2.91 6.29
CA ILE A 226 -1.19 2.34 5.31
C ILE A 226 -0.38 1.45 4.36
N ALA A 227 -0.83 0.22 4.13
CA ALA A 227 -0.27 -0.64 3.10
C ALA A 227 -0.77 -0.17 1.73
N TRP A 228 0.13 0.15 0.80
CA TRP A 228 -0.26 0.73 -0.47
C TRP A 228 0.31 -0.03 -1.66
N ARG A 229 -0.50 -0.16 -2.72
CA ARG A 229 -0.15 -0.90 -3.95
C ARG A 229 0.34 -2.32 -3.64
N THR A 230 -0.47 -3.07 -2.91
CA THR A 230 -0.15 -4.43 -2.50
C THR A 230 -1.02 -5.47 -3.21
N ASP A 231 -0.72 -6.74 -2.96
CA ASP A 231 -1.64 -7.85 -3.15
C ASP A 231 -2.30 -8.21 -1.79
N LEU A 232 -2.42 -9.51 -1.48
CA LEU A 232 -2.93 -10.01 -0.20
C LEU A 232 -2.08 -9.59 1.01
N ALA A 233 -0.82 -9.16 0.82
CA ALA A 233 -0.01 -8.55 1.88
C ALA A 233 -0.65 -7.30 2.51
N GLY A 234 -1.65 -6.70 1.87
CA GLY A 234 -2.47 -5.65 2.48
C GLY A 234 -3.24 -6.15 3.71
N PHE A 235 -3.71 -7.40 3.71
CA PHE A 235 -4.38 -8.00 4.88
C PHE A 235 -3.38 -8.37 5.98
N ASP A 236 -2.20 -8.86 5.63
CA ASP A 236 -1.11 -9.07 6.59
C ASP A 236 -0.73 -7.74 7.27
N ALA A 237 -0.64 -6.64 6.52
CA ALA A 237 -0.39 -5.32 7.11
C ALA A 237 -1.48 -4.88 8.11
N LEU A 238 -2.75 -5.09 7.77
CA LEU A 238 -3.88 -4.79 8.67
C LEU A 238 -3.78 -5.61 9.97
N ALA A 239 -3.47 -6.89 9.87
CA ALA A 239 -3.21 -7.77 11.01
C ALA A 239 -2.04 -7.30 11.89
N HIS A 240 -1.14 -6.49 11.33
CA HIS A 240 0.05 -5.97 12.01
C HIS A 240 0.00 -4.46 12.27
N GLY A 241 -1.18 -3.83 12.25
CA GLY A 241 -1.38 -2.46 12.74
C GLY A 241 -1.54 -1.39 11.67
N ALA A 242 -1.55 -1.75 10.39
CA ALA A 242 -1.93 -0.81 9.34
C ALA A 242 -3.37 -0.33 9.57
N ILE A 243 -3.62 0.96 9.36
CA ILE A 243 -4.98 1.51 9.49
C ILE A 243 -5.82 1.25 8.24
N ALA A 244 -5.18 1.02 7.09
CA ALA A 244 -5.84 0.74 5.83
C ALA A 244 -4.89 -0.04 4.91
N ALA A 245 -5.45 -0.59 3.83
CA ALA A 245 -4.69 -1.18 2.74
C ALA A 245 -5.24 -0.75 1.37
N SER A 246 -4.39 -0.77 0.34
CA SER A 246 -4.78 -0.55 -1.07
C SER A 246 -4.27 -1.70 -1.92
N ILE A 247 -5.19 -2.50 -2.47
CA ILE A 247 -4.90 -3.73 -3.21
C ILE A 247 -5.14 -3.54 -4.70
N GLY A 248 -4.17 -3.95 -5.52
CA GLY A 248 -4.23 -3.79 -6.98
C GLY A 248 -5.30 -4.65 -7.66
N PHE A 249 -6.08 -4.03 -8.54
CA PHE A 249 -7.06 -4.72 -9.38
C PHE A 249 -6.38 -5.61 -10.44
N LEU A 250 -5.36 -5.08 -11.11
CA LEU A 250 -4.55 -5.79 -12.12
C LEU A 250 -3.24 -6.28 -11.51
N PRO A 251 -2.66 -7.39 -12.00
CA PRO A 251 -1.35 -7.87 -11.53
C PRO A 251 -0.25 -6.81 -11.55
N SER A 252 -0.20 -5.96 -12.59
CA SER A 252 0.82 -4.92 -12.76
C SER A 252 0.76 -3.78 -11.73
N ILE A 253 -0.38 -3.61 -11.05
CA ILE A 253 -0.59 -2.58 -10.02
C ILE A 253 -0.79 -3.20 -8.63
N ARG A 254 -0.51 -4.49 -8.45
CA ARG A 254 -0.45 -5.16 -7.13
C ARG A 254 0.93 -5.11 -6.50
N ARG A 255 1.91 -4.53 -7.20
CA ARG A 255 3.32 -4.48 -6.79
C ARG A 255 3.94 -3.16 -7.24
N GLY A 256 4.90 -2.66 -6.48
CA GLY A 256 5.77 -1.56 -6.90
C GLY A 256 6.94 -2.09 -7.75
N PHE A 257 7.27 -1.40 -8.84
CA PHE A 257 8.48 -1.66 -9.62
C PHE A 257 9.38 -0.43 -9.60
N GLU A 258 10.69 -0.66 -9.60
CA GLU A 258 11.65 0.43 -9.73
C GLU A 258 11.38 1.26 -10.98
N PRO A 259 11.67 2.57 -10.97
CA PRO A 259 11.51 3.40 -12.15
C PRO A 259 12.23 2.81 -13.37
N ASN A 260 11.54 2.80 -14.50
CA ASN A 260 12.01 2.20 -15.77
C ASN A 260 12.25 0.68 -15.73
N LYS A 261 11.81 0.00 -14.67
CA LYS A 261 11.72 -1.46 -14.59
C LYS A 261 10.26 -1.90 -14.67
N GLY A 262 10.06 -3.18 -14.97
CA GLY A 262 8.74 -3.79 -15.04
C GLY A 262 8.81 -5.25 -14.65
N SER A 263 7.64 -5.87 -14.47
CA SER A 263 7.56 -7.29 -14.16
C SER A 263 8.25 -8.13 -15.24
N ASN A 264 9.15 -9.02 -14.84
CA ASN A 264 9.63 -10.07 -15.73
C ASN A 264 8.56 -11.16 -15.83
N SER A 265 8.04 -11.39 -17.04
CA SER A 265 7.21 -12.57 -17.33
C SER A 265 8.10 -13.65 -17.93
N SER A 266 8.10 -14.85 -17.35
CA SER A 266 8.76 -16.02 -17.95
C SER A 266 8.15 -16.39 -19.30
N ASP A 267 6.89 -16.04 -19.53
CA ASP A 267 6.21 -16.13 -20.82
C ASP A 267 5.44 -14.83 -21.10
N PRO A 268 5.98 -13.91 -21.93
CA PRO A 268 5.32 -12.67 -22.31
C PRO A 268 4.09 -12.86 -23.22
N ASN A 269 3.99 -14.01 -23.91
CA ASN A 269 2.90 -14.29 -24.84
C ASN A 269 1.67 -14.84 -24.13
N ASN A 270 1.87 -15.51 -22.99
CA ASN A 270 0.77 -15.92 -22.14
C ASN A 270 0.13 -14.72 -21.43
N LYS A 271 -1.05 -14.32 -21.93
CA LYS A 271 -1.89 -13.27 -21.36
C LYS A 271 -3.08 -13.79 -20.57
N SER A 272 -3.08 -15.07 -20.20
CA SER A 272 -4.17 -15.66 -19.42
C SER A 272 -4.28 -14.95 -18.07
N PRO A 273 -5.50 -14.64 -17.60
CA PRO A 273 -5.67 -13.87 -16.37
C PRO A 273 -5.25 -14.67 -15.14
N HIS A 274 -4.89 -13.95 -14.08
CA HIS A 274 -4.66 -14.53 -12.76
C HIS A 274 -5.94 -14.47 -11.94
N LEU A 275 -6.38 -15.62 -11.42
CA LEU A 275 -7.54 -15.75 -10.55
C LEU A 275 -7.10 -16.02 -9.11
N LEU A 276 -7.69 -15.29 -8.18
CA LEU A 276 -7.60 -15.51 -6.75
C LEU A 276 -8.41 -16.76 -6.41
N ILE A 277 -7.79 -17.69 -5.72
CA ILE A 277 -8.45 -18.79 -5.05
C ILE A 277 -8.43 -18.44 -3.56
N PRO A 278 -9.52 -17.89 -2.99
CA PRO A 278 -9.48 -17.28 -1.66
C PRO A 278 -9.06 -18.26 -0.57
N LYS A 279 -9.58 -19.49 -0.64
CA LYS A 279 -9.24 -20.57 0.29
C LYS A 279 -7.75 -20.94 0.31
N MET A 280 -7.01 -20.63 -0.76
CA MET A 280 -5.58 -20.92 -0.87
C MET A 280 -4.71 -19.67 -0.73
N LEU A 281 -5.32 -18.49 -0.54
CA LEU A 281 -4.67 -17.18 -0.55
C LEU A 281 -3.67 -17.03 -1.71
N ARG A 282 -4.08 -17.45 -2.91
CA ARG A 282 -3.18 -17.53 -4.07
C ARG A 282 -3.84 -17.02 -5.35
N TYR A 283 -3.06 -16.22 -6.09
CA TYR A 283 -3.33 -15.93 -7.48
C TYR A 283 -2.66 -16.97 -8.38
N THR A 284 -3.43 -17.59 -9.27
CA THR A 284 -2.91 -18.56 -10.26
C THR A 284 -3.43 -18.20 -11.65
N ARG A 285 -2.57 -18.33 -12.66
CA ARG A 285 -2.95 -18.17 -14.07
C ARG A 285 -3.97 -19.25 -14.46
N SER A 286 -4.99 -18.87 -15.22
CA SER A 286 -5.98 -19.86 -15.71
C SER A 286 -5.34 -20.93 -16.60
N SER A 287 -4.33 -20.58 -17.41
CA SER A 287 -3.63 -21.57 -18.23
C SER A 287 -2.88 -22.60 -17.38
N VAL A 288 -2.21 -22.18 -16.29
CA VAL A 288 -1.51 -23.09 -15.37
C VAL A 288 -2.50 -24.03 -14.70
N MET A 289 -3.65 -23.53 -14.27
CA MET A 289 -4.70 -24.38 -13.72
C MET A 289 -5.18 -25.41 -14.76
N ARG A 290 -5.44 -25.00 -16.00
CA ARG A 290 -5.93 -25.87 -17.07
C ARG A 290 -4.92 -26.93 -17.49
N GLU A 291 -3.67 -26.52 -17.69
CA GLU A 291 -2.63 -27.33 -18.32
C GLU A 291 -1.84 -28.17 -17.31
N GLN A 292 -1.76 -27.74 -16.05
CA GLN A 292 -0.90 -28.37 -15.04
C GLN A 292 -1.69 -28.95 -13.86
N TRP A 293 -2.70 -28.23 -13.35
CA TRP A 293 -3.41 -28.68 -12.14
C TRP A 293 -4.58 -29.61 -12.49
N PHE A 294 -5.42 -29.22 -13.44
CA PHE A 294 -6.69 -29.87 -13.75
C PHE A 294 -6.69 -30.56 -15.12
N ALA A 295 -5.53 -30.79 -15.73
CA ALA A 295 -5.43 -31.46 -17.03
C ALA A 295 -6.04 -32.87 -17.05
N SER A 296 -6.15 -33.52 -15.89
CA SER A 296 -6.75 -34.86 -15.73
C SER A 296 -7.65 -34.95 -14.49
N SER A 297 -8.19 -33.83 -14.02
CA SER A 297 -9.04 -33.76 -12.82
C SER A 297 -10.11 -32.68 -12.99
N GLU A 298 -11.18 -32.78 -12.21
CA GLU A 298 -12.23 -31.76 -12.23
C GLU A 298 -11.70 -30.41 -11.69
N PRO A 299 -11.99 -29.28 -12.37
CA PRO A 299 -11.51 -27.98 -11.94
C PRO A 299 -12.28 -27.43 -10.74
N ILE A 300 -11.76 -26.35 -10.16
CA ILE A 300 -12.49 -25.57 -9.15
C ILE A 300 -13.55 -24.71 -9.84
N TYR A 301 -14.80 -24.84 -9.42
CA TYR A 301 -15.90 -23.98 -9.83
C TYR A 301 -16.11 -22.83 -8.84
N CYS A 302 -16.46 -21.66 -9.34
CA CYS A 302 -16.77 -20.50 -8.51
C CYS A 302 -18.21 -20.02 -8.72
N SER A 303 -18.97 -19.93 -7.63
CA SER A 303 -20.37 -19.49 -7.61
C SER A 303 -20.54 -18.00 -7.32
N CYS A 304 -19.47 -17.20 -7.34
CA CYS A 304 -19.59 -15.76 -7.13
C CYS A 304 -20.43 -15.11 -8.23
N ILE A 305 -20.94 -13.91 -7.96
CA ILE A 305 -21.84 -13.18 -8.88
C ILE A 305 -21.24 -12.91 -10.27
N ILE A 306 -19.91 -12.94 -10.38
CA ILE A 306 -19.17 -12.75 -11.63
C ILE A 306 -19.01 -14.08 -12.39
N CYS A 307 -18.64 -15.13 -11.67
CA CYS A 307 -18.33 -16.43 -12.27
C CYS A 307 -19.58 -17.23 -12.61
N SER A 308 -20.70 -17.08 -11.88
CA SER A 308 -21.95 -17.81 -12.14
C SER A 308 -21.77 -19.32 -12.32
N ASN A 309 -21.02 -19.95 -11.40
CA ASN A 309 -20.65 -21.38 -11.42
C ASN A 309 -19.72 -21.78 -12.59
N ARG A 310 -18.89 -20.85 -13.08
CA ARG A 310 -17.84 -21.12 -14.07
C ARG A 310 -16.61 -21.76 -13.43
N ALA A 311 -15.97 -22.67 -14.16
CA ALA A 311 -14.69 -23.25 -13.80
C ALA A 311 -13.55 -22.21 -13.89
N LEU A 312 -12.71 -22.12 -12.86
CA LEU A 312 -11.66 -21.10 -12.76
C LEU A 312 -10.54 -21.27 -13.80
N ASP A 313 -10.35 -22.46 -14.34
CA ASP A 313 -9.37 -22.76 -15.39
C ASP A 313 -9.89 -22.50 -16.82
N SER A 314 -11.18 -22.17 -16.97
CA SER A 314 -11.82 -21.94 -18.28
C SER A 314 -11.60 -20.53 -18.86
N TYR A 315 -11.01 -19.61 -18.09
CA TYR A 315 -10.76 -18.24 -18.53
C TYR A 315 -9.68 -18.19 -19.62
N THR A 316 -9.94 -17.48 -20.72
CA THR A 316 -9.05 -17.35 -21.88
C THR A 316 -8.27 -16.03 -21.86
N THR A 317 -7.56 -15.72 -22.95
CA THR A 317 -6.84 -14.46 -23.13
C THR A 317 -7.72 -13.33 -23.68
N SER A 318 -9.01 -13.56 -23.91
CA SER A 318 -9.93 -12.52 -24.40
C SER A 318 -10.06 -11.38 -23.39
N ASP A 319 -10.30 -10.16 -23.85
CA ASP A 319 -10.41 -9.00 -22.96
C ASP A 319 -11.61 -9.11 -22.00
N GLU A 320 -12.70 -9.72 -22.45
CA GLU A 320 -13.87 -10.01 -21.61
C GLU A 320 -13.50 -10.99 -20.48
N ASP A 321 -12.86 -12.12 -20.80
CA ASP A 321 -12.44 -13.07 -19.76
C ASP A 321 -11.43 -12.47 -18.79
N ARG A 322 -10.53 -11.60 -19.27
CA ARG A 322 -9.59 -10.90 -18.41
C ARG A 322 -10.31 -9.95 -17.46
N LEU A 323 -11.27 -9.17 -17.95
CA LEU A 323 -12.09 -8.28 -17.12
C LEU A 323 -12.87 -9.08 -16.08
N GLN A 324 -13.59 -10.12 -16.49
CA GLN A 324 -14.36 -10.99 -15.59
C GLN A 324 -13.47 -11.64 -14.53
N ALA A 325 -12.28 -12.12 -14.88
CA ALA A 325 -11.33 -12.66 -13.90
C ALA A 325 -10.85 -11.59 -12.89
N HIS A 326 -10.63 -10.34 -13.33
CA HIS A 326 -10.28 -9.25 -12.42
C HIS A 326 -11.46 -8.86 -11.51
N LEU A 327 -12.70 -8.88 -12.02
CA LEU A 327 -13.91 -8.67 -11.22
C LEU A 327 -14.15 -9.79 -10.20
N HIS A 328 -13.88 -11.06 -10.56
CA HIS A 328 -13.88 -12.18 -9.62
C HIS A 328 -12.92 -11.93 -8.45
N ASN A 329 -11.68 -11.52 -8.75
CA ASN A 329 -10.70 -11.19 -7.72
C ASN A 329 -11.19 -10.07 -6.80
N LEU A 330 -11.75 -9.01 -7.39
CA LEU A 330 -12.34 -7.90 -6.63
C LEU A 330 -13.44 -8.39 -5.69
N VAL A 331 -14.41 -9.16 -6.17
CA VAL A 331 -15.52 -9.68 -5.36
C VAL A 331 -15.01 -10.55 -4.22
N ALA A 332 -13.99 -11.38 -4.48
CA ALA A 332 -13.33 -12.18 -3.44
C ALA A 332 -12.64 -11.31 -2.37
N LEU A 333 -11.90 -10.28 -2.77
CA LEU A 333 -11.26 -9.34 -1.84
C LEU A 333 -12.29 -8.55 -1.02
N MET A 334 -13.41 -8.16 -1.64
CA MET A 334 -14.51 -7.50 -0.95
C MET A 334 -15.21 -8.44 0.05
N GLN A 335 -15.28 -9.74 -0.25
CA GLN A 335 -15.77 -10.71 0.72
C GLN A 335 -14.82 -10.81 1.91
N MET A 336 -13.52 -10.98 1.69
CA MET A 336 -12.51 -10.99 2.77
C MET A 336 -12.56 -9.72 3.62
N ARG A 337 -12.75 -8.55 2.98
CA ARG A 337 -12.96 -7.30 3.74
C ARG A 337 -14.27 -7.32 4.52
N ARG A 338 -15.37 -7.85 4.00
CA ARG A 338 -16.61 -7.98 4.77
C ARG A 338 -16.45 -8.92 5.95
N ASP A 339 -15.68 -10.00 5.81
CA ASP A 339 -15.40 -10.97 6.87
C ASP A 339 -14.60 -10.32 8.02
N LEU A 340 -13.68 -9.40 7.70
CA LEU A 340 -13.05 -8.53 8.71
C LEU A 340 -14.07 -7.69 9.50
N GLY A 341 -15.20 -7.32 8.88
CA GLY A 341 -16.29 -6.60 9.53
C GLY A 341 -15.83 -5.39 10.35
N VAL A 342 -16.08 -5.49 11.67
CA VAL A 342 -15.73 -4.51 12.71
C VAL A 342 -14.61 -5.01 13.63
N LEU A 343 -13.89 -6.07 13.26
CA LEU A 343 -12.76 -6.57 14.05
C LEU A 343 -11.69 -5.49 14.22
N THR A 344 -11.02 -5.50 15.35
CA THR A 344 -9.96 -4.54 15.70
C THR A 344 -8.80 -5.23 16.41
N GLY A 345 -7.59 -4.69 16.27
CA GLY A 345 -6.43 -5.12 17.04
C GLY A 345 -6.13 -6.62 16.89
N GLU A 346 -5.97 -7.30 18.02
CA GLU A 346 -5.64 -8.73 18.09
C GLU A 346 -6.64 -9.62 17.33
N SER A 347 -7.92 -9.25 17.26
CA SER A 347 -8.90 -10.06 16.51
C SER A 347 -8.66 -10.05 15.00
N ILE A 348 -8.08 -8.98 14.44
CA ILE A 348 -7.68 -8.95 13.01
C ILE A 348 -6.48 -9.90 12.81
N TYR A 349 -5.53 -9.88 13.74
CA TYR A 349 -4.37 -10.78 13.70
C TYR A 349 -4.78 -12.24 13.75
N GLU A 350 -5.68 -12.59 14.67
CA GLU A 350 -6.20 -13.96 14.80
C GLU A 350 -6.96 -14.41 13.55
N TRP A 351 -7.84 -13.56 13.03
CA TRP A 351 -8.54 -13.82 11.76
C TRP A 351 -7.58 -14.09 10.61
N TRP A 352 -6.53 -13.27 10.47
CA TRP A 352 -5.55 -13.45 9.40
C TRP A 352 -4.73 -14.73 9.59
N ARG A 353 -4.29 -15.01 10.81
CA ARG A 353 -3.54 -16.22 11.16
C ARG A 353 -4.35 -17.48 10.83
N GLU A 354 -5.62 -17.52 11.20
CA GLU A 354 -6.51 -18.64 10.88
C GLU A 354 -6.66 -18.84 9.36
N LEU A 355 -6.86 -17.77 8.60
CA LEU A 355 -6.93 -17.86 7.13
C LEU A 355 -5.63 -18.38 6.51
N VAL A 356 -4.47 -17.93 7.00
CA VAL A 356 -3.16 -18.40 6.54
C VAL A 356 -2.98 -19.89 6.81
N ILE A 357 -3.29 -20.36 8.01
CA ILE A 357 -3.21 -21.78 8.38
C ILE A 357 -4.16 -22.62 7.52
N GLN A 358 -5.40 -22.18 7.36
CA GLN A 358 -6.38 -22.86 6.50
C GLN A 358 -5.91 -22.92 5.05
N ALA A 359 -5.29 -21.85 4.55
CA ALA A 359 -4.74 -21.83 3.21
C ALA A 359 -3.66 -22.87 3.01
N LEU A 360 -2.72 -23.03 3.96
CA LEU A 360 -1.70 -24.08 3.89
C LEU A 360 -2.33 -25.47 3.76
N VAL A 361 -3.35 -25.77 4.58
CA VAL A 361 -4.09 -27.04 4.52
C VAL A 361 -4.81 -27.22 3.18
N GLU A 362 -5.38 -26.15 2.61
CA GLU A 362 -6.07 -26.21 1.32
C GLU A 362 -5.10 -26.53 0.16
N HIS A 363 -3.85 -26.05 0.20
CA HIS A 363 -2.83 -26.44 -0.80
C HIS A 363 -2.54 -27.94 -0.77
N GLU A 364 -2.39 -28.53 0.42
CA GLU A 364 -2.17 -29.97 0.59
C GLU A 364 -3.40 -30.79 0.18
N THR A 365 -4.58 -30.35 0.64
CA THR A 365 -5.87 -31.00 0.35
C THR A 365 -6.14 -31.03 -1.15
N LEU A 366 -5.96 -29.90 -1.84
CA LEU A 366 -6.16 -29.83 -3.28
C LEU A 366 -5.12 -30.66 -4.02
N SER A 367 -3.85 -30.62 -3.60
CA SER A 367 -2.79 -31.43 -4.20
C SER A 367 -3.10 -32.93 -4.13
N ALA A 368 -3.55 -33.41 -2.97
CA ALA A 368 -3.95 -34.80 -2.77
C ALA A 368 -5.17 -35.16 -3.62
N LYS A 369 -6.19 -34.28 -3.66
CA LYS A 369 -7.42 -34.50 -4.42
C LYS A 369 -7.18 -34.70 -5.92
N ILE A 370 -6.28 -33.90 -6.52
CA ILE A 370 -6.03 -33.94 -7.97
C ILE A 370 -4.79 -34.74 -8.35
N SER A 371 -4.07 -35.31 -7.36
CA SER A 371 -2.81 -36.03 -7.55
C SER A 371 -1.72 -35.21 -8.27
N VAL A 372 -1.71 -33.89 -8.07
CA VAL A 372 -0.69 -32.97 -8.59
C VAL A 372 -0.09 -32.17 -7.44
N LYS A 373 1.24 -32.08 -7.36
CA LYS A 373 1.91 -31.28 -6.34
C LYS A 373 1.71 -29.79 -6.60
N ILE A 374 0.89 -29.12 -5.79
CA ILE A 374 0.74 -27.67 -5.81
C ILE A 374 1.69 -27.07 -4.78
N GLY A 375 2.68 -26.30 -5.24
CA GLY A 375 3.62 -25.62 -4.34
C GLY A 375 2.97 -24.47 -3.58
N VAL A 376 3.26 -24.35 -2.27
CA VAL A 376 2.85 -23.22 -1.44
C VAL A 376 3.72 -21.98 -1.78
N PRO A 377 3.13 -20.80 -2.05
CA PRO A 377 3.89 -19.56 -2.24
C PRO A 377 4.77 -19.22 -1.03
N GLU A 378 5.99 -18.75 -1.26
CA GLU A 378 6.92 -18.38 -0.17
C GLU A 378 6.33 -17.33 0.77
N ALA A 379 5.64 -16.31 0.23
CA ALA A 379 4.97 -15.30 1.05
C ALA A 379 3.95 -15.92 2.03
N LEU A 380 3.20 -16.94 1.60
CA LEU A 380 2.23 -17.63 2.47
C LEU A 380 2.93 -18.42 3.58
N LYS A 381 4.08 -19.05 3.28
CA LYS A 381 4.89 -19.71 4.32
C LYS A 381 5.44 -18.69 5.31
N SER A 382 5.93 -17.56 4.82
CA SER A 382 6.42 -16.46 5.67
C SER A 382 5.30 -15.84 6.51
N TRP A 383 4.05 -15.83 6.04
CA TRP A 383 2.94 -15.34 6.84
C TRP A 383 2.55 -16.28 7.98
N ALA A 384 2.79 -17.59 7.80
CA ALA A 384 2.49 -18.61 8.79
C ALA A 384 3.57 -18.75 9.88
N ALA A 385 4.79 -18.27 9.59
CA ALA A 385 5.87 -18.14 10.55
C ALA A 385 5.68 -16.90 11.44
#